data_AF-A0A2N6E912-F1
#
_entry.id   AF-A0A2N6E912-F1
#
_cell.length_a   1.000
_cell.length_b   1.000
_cell.length_c   1.000
_cell.angle_alpha   90.00
_cell.angle_beta   90.00
_cell.angle_gamma   90.00
#
_symmetry.space_group_name_H-M   'P 1'
#
loop_
_entity.id
_entity.type
_entity.pdbx_description
1 polymer ?
#
loop_
_entity_poly.entity_id
_entity_poly.type
_entity_poly.pdbx_seq_one_letter_code
_entity_poly.pdbx_strand_id
1 'polypeptide(L)'
;MKFDCVIIGAGAAGMSAALILARAGQKVALVEKAARTAPVLRGFRRQGVQFDTGFHYTGGLGEGEPLDLFFRHLGLAGRLEKKAYDPDGFDVIRDAGRGGDSPSPTASSGCGRGSPRPFRRRAALSTAISPRSRPSASAPPI
;
A
#
# COMPACT_ATOMS: atom_id res chain seq x y z
N MET A 1 -10.82 12.84 29.24
CA MET A 1 -9.46 12.84 28.65
C MET A 1 -9.27 14.11 27.83
N LYS A 2 -8.05 14.66 27.77
CA LYS A 2 -7.72 15.87 26.99
C LYS A 2 -6.70 15.49 25.91
N PHE A 3 -6.98 15.87 24.66
CA PHE A 3 -6.13 15.61 23.49
C PHE A 3 -5.63 16.95 22.94
N ASP A 4 -4.44 16.93 22.32
CA ASP A 4 -3.83 18.09 21.66
C ASP A 4 -4.33 18.22 20.22
N CYS A 5 -4.63 17.10 19.57
CA CYS A 5 -5.11 17.03 18.19
C CYS A 5 -6.17 15.93 18.03
N VAL A 6 -7.15 16.19 17.15
CA VAL A 6 -8.13 15.21 16.71
C VAL A 6 -8.00 15.04 15.20
N ILE A 7 -7.84 13.80 14.74
CA ILE A 7 -7.79 13.42 13.33
C ILE A 7 -9.03 12.63 13.00
N ILE A 8 -9.76 13.08 11.98
CA ILE A 8 -10.98 12.45 11.49
C ILE A 8 -10.66 11.68 10.21
N GLY A 9 -10.87 10.37 10.24
CA GLY A 9 -10.60 9.43 9.15
C GLY A 9 -9.32 8.62 9.38
N ALA A 10 -9.46 7.31 9.57
CA ALA A 10 -8.35 6.38 9.75
C ALA A 10 -7.92 5.70 8.43
N GLY A 11 -7.83 6.48 7.35
CA GLY A 11 -7.19 6.07 6.11
C GLY A 11 -5.65 6.11 6.20
N ALA A 12 -4.97 5.84 5.08
CA ALA A 12 -3.51 5.89 4.99
C ALA A 12 -2.93 7.22 5.51
N ALA A 13 -3.50 8.34 5.05
CA ALA A 13 -3.05 9.68 5.43
C ALA A 13 -3.31 9.97 6.92
N GLY A 14 -4.53 9.71 7.42
CA GLY A 14 -4.90 9.99 8.81
C GLY A 14 -4.11 9.19 9.82
N MET A 15 -3.90 7.89 9.56
CA MET A 15 -3.03 7.06 10.41
C MET A 15 -1.56 7.52 10.35
N SER A 16 -1.06 7.90 9.17
CA SER A 16 0.31 8.41 9.03
C SER A 16 0.51 9.70 9.81
N ALA A 17 -0.43 10.65 9.69
CA ALA A 17 -0.42 11.90 10.45
C ALA A 17 -0.52 11.64 11.96
N ALA A 18 -1.42 10.75 12.39
CA ALA A 18 -1.58 10.38 13.79
C ALA A 18 -0.28 9.81 14.38
N LEU A 19 0.38 8.92 13.64
CA LEU A 19 1.65 8.34 14.05
C LEU A 19 2.77 9.38 14.13
N ILE A 20 2.86 10.30 13.18
CA ILE A 20 3.88 11.36 13.18
C ILE A 20 3.68 12.29 14.39
N LEU A 21 2.45 12.75 14.63
CA LEU A 21 2.15 13.64 15.76
C LEU A 21 2.31 12.95 17.11
N ALA A 22 1.90 11.68 17.23
CA ALA A 22 2.12 10.90 18.43
C ALA A 22 3.61 10.70 18.72
N ARG A 23 4.43 10.46 17.69
CA ARG A 23 5.90 10.40 17.82
C ARG A 23 6.54 11.73 18.21
N ALA A 24 5.92 12.84 17.84
CA ALA A 24 6.31 14.18 18.29
C ALA A 24 5.85 14.50 19.73
N GLY A 25 5.24 13.54 20.44
CA GLY A 25 4.83 13.68 21.84
C GLY A 25 3.43 14.23 22.05
N GLN A 26 2.63 14.42 20.99
CA GLN A 26 1.25 14.90 21.12
C GLN A 26 0.27 13.79 21.52
N LYS A 27 -0.73 14.14 22.33
CA LYS A 27 -1.90 13.30 22.62
C LYS A 27 -2.89 13.43 21.47
N VAL A 28 -2.93 12.42 20.60
CA VAL A 28 -3.77 12.43 19.39
C VAL A 28 -4.99 11.51 19.57
N ALA A 29 -6.18 12.01 19.25
CA ALA A 29 -7.35 11.18 19.04
C ALA A 29 -7.54 10.92 17.54
N LEU A 30 -7.59 9.65 17.13
CA LEU A 30 -7.93 9.25 15.77
C LEU A 30 -9.32 8.62 15.78
N VAL A 31 -10.23 9.18 14.99
CA VAL A 31 -11.62 8.70 14.90
C VAL A 31 -11.96 8.27 13.48
N GLU A 32 -12.69 7.17 13.36
CA GLU A 32 -13.11 6.57 12.10
C GLU A 32 -14.57 6.14 12.22
N LYS A 33 -15.34 6.38 11.16
CA LYS A 33 -16.76 6.00 11.08
C LYS A 33 -16.90 4.49 10.85
N ALA A 34 -16.03 3.91 10.03
CA ALA A 34 -16.03 2.48 9.78
C ALA A 34 -15.68 1.68 11.04
N ALA A 35 -16.20 0.46 11.14
CA ALA A 35 -15.94 -0.42 12.28
C ALA A 35 -14.45 -0.79 12.47
N ARG A 36 -13.64 -0.63 11.42
CA ARG A 36 -12.20 -0.90 11.43
C ARG A 36 -11.47 0.18 10.64
N THR A 37 -10.25 0.49 11.07
CA THR A 37 -9.36 1.42 10.37
C THR A 37 -8.97 0.90 8.99
N ALA A 38 -8.45 1.80 8.16
CA ALA A 38 -7.95 1.51 6.82
C ALA A 38 -9.00 0.89 5.86
N PRO A 39 -10.23 1.45 5.76
CA PRO A 39 -11.34 0.80 5.05
C PRO A 39 -11.07 0.53 3.55
N VAL A 40 -10.33 1.42 2.87
CA VAL A 40 -9.97 1.28 1.45
C VAL A 40 -8.73 0.39 1.23
N LEU A 41 -7.92 0.18 2.27
CA LEU A 41 -6.70 -0.63 2.20
C LEU A 41 -6.93 -2.11 2.58
N ARG A 42 -7.97 -2.40 3.36
CA ARG A 42 -8.17 -3.74 3.94
C ARG A 42 -8.87 -4.72 2.99
N GLY A 43 -9.66 -4.21 2.05
CA GLY A 43 -10.58 -5.04 1.28
C GLY A 43 -11.62 -5.76 2.14
N PHE A 44 -12.30 -6.73 1.54
CA PHE A 44 -13.26 -7.63 2.20
C PHE A 44 -13.10 -9.07 1.70
N ARG A 45 -13.67 -10.03 2.44
CA ARG A 45 -13.67 -11.44 2.04
C ARG A 45 -15.09 -11.84 1.64
N ARG A 46 -15.22 -12.57 0.54
CA ARG A 46 -16.48 -13.17 0.10
C ARG A 46 -16.21 -14.57 -0.44
N GLN A 47 -16.93 -15.58 0.07
CA GLN A 47 -16.76 -16.98 -0.32
C GLN A 47 -15.30 -17.47 -0.21
N GLY A 48 -14.58 -17.08 0.84
CA GLY A 48 -13.19 -17.45 1.05
C GLY A 48 -12.16 -16.67 0.23
N VAL A 49 -12.60 -15.86 -0.74
CA VAL A 49 -11.74 -15.04 -1.60
C VAL A 49 -11.60 -13.63 -1.02
N GLN A 50 -10.38 -13.08 -1.04
CA GLN A 50 -10.07 -11.72 -0.63
C GLN A 50 -10.24 -10.78 -1.84
N PHE A 51 -10.97 -9.68 -1.65
CA PHE A 51 -11.19 -8.63 -2.64
C PHE A 51 -10.69 -7.30 -2.08
N ASP A 52 -9.82 -6.63 -2.82
CA ASP A 52 -9.41 -5.27 -2.50
C ASP A 52 -10.43 -4.26 -3.02
N THR A 53 -10.61 -3.15 -2.31
CA THR A 53 -11.62 -2.13 -2.61
C THR A 53 -11.05 -0.88 -3.28
N GLY A 54 -9.72 -0.82 -3.49
CA GLY A 54 -9.12 0.30 -4.21
C GLY A 54 -7.59 0.36 -4.21
N PHE A 55 -6.91 -0.30 -3.27
CA PHE A 55 -5.45 -0.35 -3.26
C PHE A 55 -4.95 -1.70 -3.80
N HIS A 56 -4.59 -1.75 -5.08
CA HIS A 56 -4.25 -2.99 -5.78
C HIS A 56 -2.75 -3.12 -6.11
N TYR A 57 -2.09 -2.00 -6.36
CA TYR A 57 -0.66 -1.93 -6.63
C TYR A 57 -0.11 -0.53 -6.35
N THR A 58 1.16 -0.44 -5.97
CA THR A 58 1.89 0.81 -5.74
C THR A 58 3.32 0.80 -6.33
N GLY A 59 3.78 1.94 -6.83
CA GLY A 59 5.18 2.14 -7.22
C GLY A 59 6.01 2.72 -6.07
N GLY A 60 7.33 2.77 -6.25
CA GLY A 60 8.20 3.52 -5.33
C GLY A 60 8.52 2.81 -4.01
N LEU A 61 8.30 1.49 -3.93
CA LEU A 61 8.54 0.67 -2.73
C LEU A 61 9.89 -0.08 -2.77
N GLY A 62 10.64 0.07 -3.86
CA GLY A 62 11.99 -0.46 -3.99
C GLY A 62 12.91 0.11 -2.91
N GLU A 63 14.03 -0.55 -2.67
CA GLU A 63 14.98 -0.10 -1.66
C GLU A 63 15.46 1.34 -1.93
N GLY A 64 15.29 2.22 -0.93
CA GLY A 64 15.65 3.64 -1.03
C GLY A 64 14.69 4.49 -1.87
N GLU A 65 13.60 3.91 -2.38
CA GLU A 65 12.57 4.66 -3.10
C GLU A 65 11.64 5.41 -2.13
N PRO A 66 10.90 6.43 -2.61
CA PRO A 66 10.17 7.33 -1.72
C PRO A 66 9.23 6.62 -0.73
N LEU A 67 8.45 5.64 -1.19
CA LEU A 67 7.50 4.93 -0.33
C LEU A 67 8.19 4.01 0.67
N ASP A 68 9.33 3.42 0.29
CA ASP A 68 10.19 2.67 1.22
C ASP A 68 10.72 3.57 2.35
N LEU A 69 11.17 4.79 2.03
CA LEU A 69 11.63 5.75 3.04
C LEU A 69 10.49 6.15 4.00
N PHE A 70 9.29 6.40 3.49
CA PHE A 70 8.12 6.69 4.34
C PHE A 70 7.77 5.50 5.24
N PHE A 71 7.78 4.27 4.72
CA PHE A 71 7.45 3.09 5.53
C PHE A 71 8.54 2.80 6.58
N ARG A 72 9.81 3.06 6.28
CA ARG A 72 10.91 3.03 7.26
C ARG A 72 10.67 4.05 8.37
N HIS A 73 10.39 5.30 8.01
CA HIS A 73 10.09 6.36 8.98
C HIS A 73 8.87 6.03 9.85
N LEU A 74 7.85 5.39 9.27
CA LEU A 74 6.67 4.95 9.99
C LEU A 74 6.89 3.67 10.82
N GLY A 75 8.07 3.04 10.78
CA GLY A 75 8.38 1.81 11.52
C GLY A 75 7.75 0.55 10.93
N LEU A 76 7.39 0.57 9.64
CA LEU A 76 6.71 -0.51 8.92
C LEU A 76 7.65 -1.37 8.08
N ALA A 77 8.90 -0.95 7.84
CA ALA A 77 9.81 -1.61 6.90
C ALA A 77 10.04 -3.11 7.17
N GLY A 78 10.18 -3.52 8.44
CA GLY A 78 10.35 -4.92 8.81
C GLY A 78 9.03 -5.71 8.96
N ARG A 79 7.88 -5.07 8.73
CA ARG A 79 6.54 -5.67 8.90
C ARG A 79 5.85 -5.97 7.57
N LEU A 80 6.49 -5.63 6.46
CA LEU A 80 5.92 -5.73 5.12
C LEU A 80 6.77 -6.65 4.26
N GLU A 81 6.11 -7.61 3.62
CA GLU A 81 6.67 -8.37 2.51
C GLU A 81 6.48 -7.54 1.24
N LYS A 82 7.57 -7.29 0.51
CA LYS A 82 7.53 -6.56 -0.75
C LYS A 82 7.70 -7.56 -1.90
N LYS A 83 6.77 -7.60 -2.86
CA LYS A 83 6.88 -8.45 -4.06
C LYS A 83 7.03 -7.61 -5.32
N ALA A 84 8.09 -7.78 -6.09
CA ALA A 84 8.29 -7.03 -7.32
C ALA A 84 7.18 -7.34 -8.34
N TYR A 85 6.86 -6.35 -9.17
CA TYR A 85 6.00 -6.56 -10.32
C TYR A 85 6.65 -7.48 -11.34
N ASP A 86 5.81 -8.23 -12.06
CA ASP A 86 6.16 -8.92 -13.29
C ASP A 86 6.72 -7.91 -14.30
N PRO A 87 7.94 -8.14 -14.82
CA PRO A 87 8.54 -7.27 -15.83
C PRO A 87 7.78 -7.27 -17.17
N ASP A 88 6.98 -8.30 -17.45
CA ASP A 88 6.18 -8.41 -18.67
C ASP A 88 4.82 -7.68 -18.55
N GLY A 89 4.49 -7.23 -17.33
CA GLY A 89 3.37 -6.35 -17.03
C GLY A 89 2.10 -7.06 -16.56
N PHE A 90 1.23 -6.30 -15.90
CA PHE A 90 -0.05 -6.78 -15.35
C PHE A 90 -1.26 -6.31 -16.16
N ASP A 91 -1.25 -5.03 -16.56
CA ASP A 91 -2.34 -4.42 -17.32
C ASP A 91 -1.84 -4.11 -18.74
N VAL A 92 -2.67 -4.40 -19.74
CA VAL A 92 -2.41 -4.06 -21.15
C VAL A 92 -3.44 -3.02 -21.58
N ILE A 93 -2.96 -1.90 -22.10
CA ILE A 93 -3.79 -0.86 -22.68
C ILE A 93 -3.83 -1.09 -24.20
N ARG A 94 -5.03 -1.37 -24.70
CA ARG A 94 -5.31 -1.44 -26.13
C ARG A 94 -5.79 -0.07 -26.62
N ASP A 95 -5.01 0.55 -27.50
CA ASP A 95 -5.45 1.79 -28.15
C ASP A 95 -6.29 1.44 -29.39
N ALA A 96 -7.59 1.77 -29.33
CA ALA A 96 -8.53 1.55 -30.43
C ALA A 96 -8.15 2.33 -31.71
N GLY A 97 -7.36 3.40 -31.61
CA GLY A 97 -6.93 4.22 -32.75
C GLY A 97 -5.59 3.81 -33.38
N ARG A 98 -4.75 3.02 -32.69
CA ARG A 98 -3.43 2.57 -33.18
C ARG A 98 -3.31 1.07 -33.43
N GLY A 99 -4.33 0.27 -33.12
CA GLY A 99 -4.36 -1.17 -33.41
C GLY A 99 -3.29 -1.99 -32.70
N GLY A 100 -2.67 -1.43 -31.65
CA GLY A 100 -1.58 -2.06 -30.90
C GLY A 100 -1.91 -2.21 -29.43
N ASP A 101 -1.58 -3.37 -28.88
CA ASP A 101 -1.53 -3.60 -27.43
C ASP A 101 -0.22 -3.06 -26.88
N SER A 102 -0.29 -2.29 -25.80
CA SER A 102 0.89 -1.81 -25.09
C SER A 102 0.73 -2.06 -23.59
N PRO A 103 1.77 -2.58 -22.89
CA PRO A 103 1.71 -2.73 -21.44
C PRO A 103 1.49 -1.36 -20.80
N SER A 104 0.70 -1.32 -19.73
CA SER A 104 0.39 -0.10 -19.02
C SER A 104 1.66 0.60 -18.52
N PRO A 105 1.68 1.95 -18.45
CA PRO A 105 2.83 2.71 -17.97
C PRO A 105 3.20 2.42 -16.50
N THR A 106 2.34 1.71 -15.75
CA THR A 106 2.65 1.23 -14.40
C THR A 106 3.49 -0.06 -14.40
N ALA A 107 3.49 -0.81 -15.51
CA ALA A 107 4.36 -1.97 -15.74
C ALA A 107 5.65 -1.60 -16.47
N SER A 108 5.63 -0.60 -17.36
CA SER A 108 6.83 -0.20 -18.09
C SER A 108 7.69 0.75 -17.27
N SER A 109 8.82 0.25 -16.80
CA SER A 109 9.99 1.09 -16.59
C SER A 109 10.33 1.82 -17.90
N GLY A 110 9.90 3.07 -18.04
CA GLY A 110 10.37 4.01 -19.04
C GLY A 110 9.77 3.83 -20.44
N CYS A 111 8.93 4.78 -20.83
CA CYS A 111 8.76 5.12 -22.25
C CYS A 111 10.12 5.58 -22.78
N GLY A 112 10.82 4.71 -23.52
CA GLY A 112 12.10 4.99 -24.15
C GLY A 112 11.96 5.22 -25.65
N ARG A 113 11.90 6.49 -26.07
CA ARG A 113 12.61 6.92 -27.28
C ARG A 113 13.60 8.00 -26.85
N GLY A 114 14.88 7.61 -26.77
CA GLY A 114 16.01 8.49 -26.46
C GLY A 114 16.88 7.99 -25.32
N SER A 115 17.94 7.25 -25.65
CA SER A 115 19.13 7.11 -24.79
C SER A 115 19.82 8.49 -24.64
N PRO A 116 20.73 8.74 -23.66
CA PRO A 116 21.47 7.76 -22.87
C PRO A 116 21.63 8.08 -21.36
N ARG A 117 21.52 7.06 -20.50
CA ARG A 117 22.33 6.79 -19.29
C ARG A 117 21.64 5.67 -18.48
N PRO A 118 22.40 4.76 -17.82
CA PRO A 118 21.82 3.59 -17.17
C PRO A 118 21.18 4.00 -15.84
N PHE A 119 19.91 4.41 -15.88
CA PHE A 119 19.09 4.50 -14.68
C PHE A 119 18.68 3.07 -14.31
N ARG A 120 19.33 2.54 -13.26
CA ARG A 120 19.15 1.17 -12.75
C ARG A 120 17.66 0.81 -12.68
N ARG A 121 17.31 -0.36 -13.24
CA ARG A 121 15.98 -1.00 -13.23
C ARG A 121 15.32 -0.81 -11.85
N ARG A 122 14.24 -0.02 -11.80
CA ARG A 122 13.47 0.24 -10.58
C ARG A 122 12.42 -0.83 -10.42
N ALA A 123 12.56 -1.63 -9.38
CA ALA A 123 11.56 -2.60 -8.96
C ALA A 123 10.40 -1.83 -8.32
N ALA A 124 9.28 -1.73 -9.03
CA ALA A 124 8.01 -1.38 -8.43
C ALA A 124 7.40 -2.68 -7.86
N LEU A 125 6.80 -2.63 -6.66
CA LEU A 125 6.41 -3.82 -5.89
C LEU A 125 4.90 -3.83 -5.57
N SER A 126 4.22 -4.95 -5.86
CA SER A 126 2.87 -5.28 -5.42
C SER A 126 2.87 -5.65 -3.93
N THR A 127 2.03 -4.99 -3.14
CA THR A 127 1.87 -5.30 -1.71
C THR A 127 0.79 -6.37 -1.55
N ALA A 128 1.16 -7.65 -1.60
CA ALA A 128 0.29 -8.71 -1.11
C ALA A 128 0.41 -8.78 0.42
N ILE A 129 -0.51 -8.17 1.17
CA ILE A 129 -0.59 -8.34 2.62
C ILE A 129 -1.14 -9.75 2.90
N SER A 130 -0.24 -10.72 3.10
CA SER A 130 -0.63 -12.07 3.56
C SER A 130 -0.97 -12.03 5.06
N PRO A 131 -2.20 -12.38 5.49
CA PRO A 131 -2.49 -12.51 6.91
C PRO A 131 -1.87 -13.81 7.42
N ARG A 132 -0.91 -13.72 8.35
CA ARG A 132 -0.49 -14.88 9.15
C ARG A 132 -1.73 -15.51 9.79
N SER A 133 -1.88 -16.81 9.64
CA SER A 133 -2.90 -17.62 10.32
C SER A 133 -2.83 -17.38 11.84
N ARG A 134 -3.97 -17.04 12.45
CA ARG A 134 -4.09 -16.99 13.91
C ARG A 134 -4.15 -18.44 14.42
N PRO A 135 -3.45 -18.80 15.52
CA PRO A 135 -3.79 -20.01 16.25
C PRO A 135 -5.18 -19.84 16.89
N SER A 136 -5.99 -20.89 16.84
CA SER A 136 -7.34 -20.94 17.41
C SER A 136 -7.29 -20.80 18.93
N ALA A 137 -7.80 -19.70 19.47
CA ALA A 137 -8.08 -19.57 20.88
C ALA A 137 -9.52 -20.01 21.15
N SER A 138 -9.68 -21.16 21.81
CA SER A 138 -10.94 -21.59 22.41
C SER A 138 -11.23 -20.72 23.63
N ALA A 139 -12.38 -20.04 23.65
CA ALA A 139 -12.87 -19.35 24.83
C ALA A 139 -13.49 -20.36 25.83
N PRO A 140 -13.30 -20.21 27.15
CA PRO A 140 -14.00 -21.02 28.14
C PRO A 140 -15.45 -20.52 28.33
N PRO A 141 -16.39 -21.41 28.68
CA PRO A 141 -17.78 -21.03 28.92
C PRO A 141 -17.93 -20.29 30.26
N ILE A 142 -18.96 -19.45 30.32
CA ILE A 142 -19.40 -18.62 31.45
C ILE A 142 -19.90 -19.51 32.59
#